data_AF-A0A3R9LKI6-F1
#
_entry.id   AF-A0A3R9LKI6-F1
#
_cell.length_a   1.000
_cell.length_b   1.000
_cell.length_c   1.000
_cell.angle_alpha   90.00
_cell.angle_beta   90.00
_cell.angle_gamma   90.00
#
_symmetry.space_group_name_H-M   'P 1'
#
loop_
_entity.id
_entity.type
_entity.pdbx_description
1 polymer ?
#
loop_
_entity_poly.entity_id
_entity_poly.type
_entity_poly.pdbx_seq_one_letter_code
_entity_poly.pdbx_strand_id
1 'polypeptide(L)'
;MKFGFKKIEAIVTTLILTILGIFSYLVALSNPSMQRIFGGYLPTSTLFENPLPGHESQLTLALGIVGATVMPHNLYLHSSLSQTRKINHKDKKDVRKAVRFMTWDSNLQLSLAFIVNSLLLILGASLFFGHASEISAFSQMYNALQDSTIAGAIASSTLSTLFALALLASGKTSTITGTLTGQIVMEGFLHLKLPQWMIRIGSRIFALLPVIIVAVLFGHQEKPWISYWFIHRSFCQSLFRFQSFL
;
A
#
# COMPACT_ATOMS: atom_id res chain seq x y z
N MET A 1 24.53 -14.03 8.11
CA MET A 1 23.07 -13.90 8.34
C MET A 1 22.53 -15.28 8.75
N LYS A 2 22.18 -15.49 10.03
CA LYS A 2 21.85 -16.82 10.63
C LYS A 2 20.34 -17.05 10.86
N PHE A 3 19.46 -16.37 10.13
CA PHE A 3 18.04 -16.73 10.07
C PHE A 3 17.75 -17.27 8.67
N GLY A 4 17.34 -18.54 8.62
CA GLY A 4 17.00 -19.18 7.35
C GLY A 4 15.84 -18.44 6.69
N PHE A 5 15.95 -18.16 5.39
CA PHE A 5 14.98 -17.43 4.58
C PHE A 5 13.52 -17.87 4.83
N LYS A 6 13.31 -19.19 4.96
CA LYS A 6 12.00 -19.81 5.25
C LYS A 6 11.38 -19.37 6.58
N LYS A 7 12.18 -19.07 7.62
CA LYS A 7 11.66 -18.62 8.93
C LYS A 7 11.14 -17.18 8.85
N ILE A 8 11.81 -16.32 8.09
CA ILE A 8 11.39 -14.93 7.90
C ILE A 8 10.12 -14.89 7.05
N GLU A 9 10.08 -15.69 5.97
CA GLU A 9 8.90 -15.84 5.12
C GLU A 9 7.67 -16.32 5.91
N ALA A 10 7.84 -17.31 6.80
CA ALA A 10 6.77 -17.78 7.66
C ALA A 10 6.25 -16.69 8.61
N ILE A 11 7.14 -15.94 9.26
CA ILE A 11 6.76 -14.84 10.17
C ILE A 11 5.96 -13.77 9.42
N VAL A 12 6.43 -13.34 8.25
CA VAL A 12 5.75 -12.32 7.44
C VAL A 12 4.39 -12.84 6.95
N THR A 13 4.31 -14.09 6.53
CA THR A 13 3.05 -14.72 6.08
C THR A 13 2.05 -14.79 7.23
N THR A 14 2.48 -15.22 8.41
CA THR A 14 1.62 -15.23 9.60
C THR A 14 1.14 -13.83 9.94
N LEU A 15 2.01 -12.82 9.89
CA LEU A 15 1.65 -11.44 10.18
C LEU A 15 0.57 -10.91 9.21
N ILE A 16 0.73 -11.14 7.91
CA ILE A 16 -0.25 -10.73 6.88
C ILE A 16 -1.59 -11.45 7.11
N LEU A 17 -1.58 -12.76 7.37
CA LEU A 17 -2.79 -13.52 7.63
C LEU A 17 -3.50 -13.05 8.89
N THR A 18 -2.76 -12.71 9.95
CA THR A 18 -3.34 -12.15 11.18
C THR A 18 -4.05 -10.83 10.90
N ILE A 19 -3.42 -9.90 10.16
CA ILE A 19 -4.05 -8.61 9.81
C ILE A 19 -5.30 -8.82 8.95
N LEU A 20 -5.21 -9.70 7.95
CA LEU A 20 -6.35 -10.01 7.09
C LEU A 20 -7.51 -10.59 7.90
N GLY A 21 -7.23 -11.49 8.84
CA GLY A 21 -8.22 -12.04 9.77
C GLY A 21 -8.85 -10.96 10.65
N ILE A 22 -8.05 -10.03 11.17
CA ILE A 22 -8.52 -8.90 11.98
C ILE A 22 -9.45 -7.99 11.17
N PHE A 23 -9.04 -7.58 9.97
CA PHE A 23 -9.87 -6.69 9.14
C PHE A 23 -11.16 -7.38 8.72
N SER A 24 -11.09 -8.67 8.40
CA SER A 24 -12.29 -9.47 8.07
C SER A 24 -13.24 -9.55 9.27
N TYR A 25 -12.71 -9.75 10.48
CA TYR A 25 -13.51 -9.75 11.70
C TYR A 25 -14.17 -8.40 11.97
N LEU A 26 -13.43 -7.30 11.86
CA LEU A 26 -13.97 -5.95 12.08
C LEU A 26 -15.07 -5.61 11.06
N VAL A 27 -14.86 -5.99 9.80
CA VAL A 27 -15.89 -5.83 8.76
C VAL A 27 -17.13 -6.65 9.12
N ALA A 28 -16.97 -7.91 9.56
CA ALA A 28 -18.10 -8.74 9.99
C ALA A 28 -18.87 -8.14 11.19
N LEU A 29 -18.15 -7.59 12.17
CA LEU A 29 -18.75 -6.95 13.34
C LEU A 29 -19.53 -5.67 12.97
N SER A 30 -19.01 -4.91 11.99
CA SER A 30 -19.63 -3.66 11.54
C SER A 30 -20.95 -3.83 10.78
N ASN A 31 -21.40 -5.07 10.53
CA ASN A 31 -22.64 -5.43 9.81
C ASN A 31 -22.92 -4.52 8.60
N PRO A 32 -21.96 -4.36 7.66
CA PRO A 32 -22.17 -3.50 6.52
C PRO A 32 -23.24 -4.10 5.61
N SER A 33 -24.06 -3.25 5.00
CA SER A 33 -25.09 -3.75 4.08
C SER A 33 -24.43 -4.34 2.83
N MET A 34 -24.53 -5.66 2.67
CA MET A 34 -23.94 -6.39 1.55
C MET A 34 -24.43 -5.84 0.19
N GLN A 35 -25.69 -5.39 0.12
CA GLN A 35 -26.23 -4.75 -1.09
C GLN A 35 -25.47 -3.47 -1.49
N ARG A 36 -25.03 -2.65 -0.52
CA ARG A 36 -24.23 -1.45 -0.82
C ARG A 36 -22.80 -1.80 -1.17
N ILE A 37 -22.23 -2.84 -0.56
CA ILE A 37 -20.90 -3.35 -0.93
C ILE A 37 -20.91 -3.82 -2.39
N PHE A 38 -21.87 -4.67 -2.77
CA PHE A 38 -22.00 -5.14 -4.16
C PHE A 38 -22.34 -4.01 -5.14
N GLY A 39 -23.18 -3.06 -4.73
CA GLY A 39 -23.46 -1.86 -5.52
C GLY A 39 -22.23 -0.97 -5.73
N GLY A 40 -21.32 -0.90 -4.76
CA GLY A 40 -20.08 -0.13 -4.85
C GLY A 40 -19.03 -0.71 -5.78
N TYR A 41 -19.13 -2.00 -6.14
CA TYR A 41 -18.28 -2.60 -7.18
C TYR A 41 -18.75 -2.25 -8.60
N LEU A 42 -19.98 -1.75 -8.77
CA LEU A 42 -20.48 -1.32 -10.06
C LEU A 42 -19.99 0.11 -10.36
N PRO A 43 -19.50 0.37 -11.59
CA PRO A 43 -19.06 1.71 -11.97
C PRO A 43 -20.25 2.68 -12.02
N THR A 44 -20.15 3.79 -11.30
CA THR A 44 -21.16 4.86 -11.31
C THR A 44 -20.66 6.08 -12.08
N SER A 45 -21.57 6.79 -12.75
CA SER A 45 -21.27 8.04 -13.49
C SER A 45 -20.86 9.18 -12.55
N THR A 46 -21.18 9.08 -11.27
CA THR A 46 -20.81 10.04 -10.21
C THR A 46 -19.31 10.24 -10.06
N LEU A 47 -18.49 9.28 -10.54
CA LEU A 47 -17.03 9.41 -10.56
C LEU A 47 -16.55 10.57 -11.42
N PHE A 48 -17.30 10.98 -12.45
CA PHE A 48 -16.94 12.04 -13.39
C PHE A 48 -17.66 13.37 -13.10
N GLU A 49 -18.49 13.43 -12.07
CA GLU A 49 -19.21 14.65 -11.70
C GLU A 49 -18.31 15.66 -10.99
N ASN A 50 -18.63 16.94 -11.13
CA ASN A 50 -17.88 18.02 -10.49
C ASN A 50 -18.00 17.90 -8.96
N PRO A 51 -16.89 18.05 -8.22
CA PRO A 51 -16.91 17.97 -6.76
C PRO A 51 -17.84 19.03 -6.16
N LEU A 52 -18.61 18.62 -5.15
CA LEU A 52 -19.33 19.55 -4.28
C LEU A 52 -18.32 20.49 -3.58
N PRO A 53 -18.65 21.78 -3.38
CA PRO A 53 -17.73 22.73 -2.74
C PRO A 53 -17.34 22.23 -1.34
N GLY A 54 -16.03 22.03 -1.13
CA GLY A 54 -15.46 21.55 0.13
C GLY A 54 -15.11 20.05 0.18
N HIS A 55 -15.36 19.27 -0.88
CA HIS A 55 -15.01 17.85 -0.95
C HIS A 55 -14.00 17.53 -2.05
N GLU A 56 -13.12 16.56 -1.79
CA GLU A 56 -12.20 15.98 -2.78
C GLU A 56 -13.00 15.36 -3.94
N SER A 57 -12.51 15.55 -5.16
CA SER A 57 -13.10 14.89 -6.33
C SER A 57 -12.97 13.36 -6.17
N GLN A 58 -14.08 12.65 -6.35
CA GLN A 58 -14.09 11.17 -6.35
C GLN A 58 -13.10 10.61 -7.37
N LEU A 59 -12.92 11.30 -8.50
CA LEU A 59 -11.93 10.97 -9.52
C LEU A 59 -10.50 11.08 -9.00
N THR A 60 -10.19 12.07 -8.16
CA THR A 60 -8.84 12.24 -7.58
C THR A 60 -8.53 11.10 -6.62
N LEU A 61 -9.49 10.71 -5.77
CA LEU A 61 -9.35 9.55 -4.89
C LEU A 61 -9.21 8.25 -5.68
N ALA A 62 -10.00 8.07 -6.74
CA ALA A 62 -9.92 6.91 -7.62
C ALA A 62 -8.57 6.82 -8.33
N LEU A 63 -8.08 7.91 -8.93
CA LEU A 63 -6.74 7.97 -9.53
C LEU A 63 -5.63 7.69 -8.51
N GLY A 64 -5.79 8.18 -7.27
CA GLY A 64 -4.89 7.88 -6.16
C GLY A 64 -4.83 6.39 -5.85
N ILE A 65 -5.98 5.71 -5.79
CA ILE A 65 -6.07 4.25 -5.56
C ILE A 65 -5.45 3.49 -6.74
N VAL A 66 -5.74 3.89 -7.98
CA VAL A 66 -5.17 3.24 -9.18
C VAL A 66 -3.66 3.40 -9.22
N GLY A 67 -3.13 4.60 -8.98
CA GLY A 67 -1.68 4.84 -8.93
C GLY A 67 -0.99 4.13 -7.77
N ALA A 68 -1.68 3.95 -6.64
CA ALA A 68 -1.16 3.19 -5.51
C ALA A 68 -1.10 1.67 -5.78
N THR A 69 -2.06 1.13 -6.54
CA THR A 69 -2.14 -0.30 -6.87
C THR A 69 -1.27 -0.68 -8.06
N VAL A 70 -1.23 0.15 -9.11
CA VAL A 70 -0.41 -0.07 -10.30
C VAL A 70 0.92 0.67 -10.13
N MET A 71 1.86 0.02 -9.48
CA MET A 71 3.19 0.56 -9.20
C MET A 71 4.14 0.34 -10.39
N PRO A 72 4.62 1.39 -11.08
CA PRO A 72 5.46 1.21 -12.27
C PRO A 72 6.78 0.47 -11.98
N HIS A 73 7.37 0.68 -10.80
CA HIS A 73 8.62 0.03 -10.42
C HIS A 73 8.47 -1.49 -10.22
N ASN A 74 7.27 -1.98 -9.87
CA ASN A 74 7.01 -3.42 -9.76
C ASN A 74 7.00 -4.09 -11.13
N LEU A 75 6.60 -3.38 -12.20
CA LEU A 75 6.68 -3.90 -13.56
C LEU A 75 8.13 -4.18 -13.96
N TYR A 76 9.06 -3.25 -13.70
CA TYR A 76 10.49 -3.45 -13.97
C TYR A 76 11.11 -4.54 -13.10
N LEU A 77 10.78 -4.55 -11.80
CA LEU A 77 11.29 -5.55 -10.86
C LEU A 77 10.86 -6.97 -11.27
N HIS A 78 9.56 -7.16 -11.48
CA HIS A 78 9.00 -8.47 -11.81
C HIS A 78 9.48 -8.95 -13.18
N SER A 79 9.68 -8.04 -14.14
CA SER A 79 10.30 -8.34 -15.43
C SER A 79 11.73 -8.85 -15.27
N SER A 80 12.54 -8.27 -14.38
CA SER A 80 13.90 -8.77 -14.11
C SER A 80 13.90 -10.07 -13.30
N LEU A 81 13.00 -10.21 -12.33
CA LEU A 81 12.90 -11.42 -11.50
C LEU A 81 12.41 -12.64 -12.31
N SER A 82 11.61 -12.42 -13.36
CA SER A 82 11.20 -13.49 -14.28
C SER A 82 12.39 -14.14 -14.98
N GLN A 83 13.45 -13.38 -15.22
CA GLN A 83 14.65 -13.83 -15.94
C GLN A 83 15.64 -14.57 -15.05
N THR A 84 15.52 -14.49 -13.72
CA THR A 84 16.42 -15.23 -12.80
C THR A 84 16.08 -16.72 -12.72
N ARG A 85 14.91 -17.14 -13.22
CA ARG A 85 14.53 -18.56 -13.28
C ARG A 85 15.27 -19.23 -14.43
N LYS A 86 15.86 -20.41 -14.18
CA LYS A 86 16.46 -21.24 -15.24
C LYS A 86 15.35 -21.73 -16.18
N ILE A 87 15.26 -21.15 -17.37
CA ILE A 87 14.28 -21.51 -18.40
C ILE A 87 15.05 -21.92 -19.65
N ASN A 88 14.68 -23.04 -20.27
CA ASN A 88 15.24 -23.39 -21.56
C ASN A 88 14.54 -22.61 -22.68
N HIS A 89 15.14 -21.51 -23.12
CA HIS A 89 14.59 -20.67 -24.20
C HIS A 89 14.46 -21.39 -25.55
N LYS A 90 15.12 -22.54 -25.75
CA LYS A 90 15.00 -23.33 -26.98
C LYS A 90 13.74 -24.20 -27.00
N ASP A 91 13.15 -24.50 -25.83
CA ASP A 91 11.90 -25.26 -25.73
C ASP A 91 10.70 -24.35 -25.49
N LYS A 92 9.83 -24.24 -26.51
CA LYS A 92 8.59 -23.46 -26.43
C LYS A 92 7.64 -23.95 -25.33
N LYS A 93 7.66 -25.25 -24.98
CA LYS A 93 6.82 -25.80 -23.91
C LYS A 93 7.28 -25.34 -22.53
N ASP A 94 8.59 -25.27 -22.32
CA ASP A 94 9.19 -24.83 -21.06
C ASP A 94 8.94 -23.33 -20.83
N VAL A 95 9.09 -22.51 -21.87
CA VAL A 95 8.73 -21.07 -21.82
C VAL A 95 7.25 -20.88 -21.49
N ARG A 96 6.34 -21.62 -22.14
CA ARG A 96 4.90 -21.52 -21.86
C ARG A 96 4.55 -21.94 -20.43
N LYS A 97 5.22 -22.97 -19.90
CA LYS A 97 5.07 -23.42 -18.52
C LYS A 97 5.55 -22.36 -17.53
N ALA A 98 6.71 -21.75 -17.78
CA ALA A 98 7.25 -20.68 -16.96
C ALA A 98 6.33 -19.45 -16.92
N VAL A 99 5.84 -19.00 -18.09
CA VAL A 99 4.86 -17.90 -18.17
C VAL A 99 3.58 -18.24 -17.41
N ARG A 100 3.02 -19.45 -17.59
CA ARG A 100 1.80 -19.86 -16.88
C ARG A 100 1.96 -19.84 -15.37
N PHE A 101 3.08 -20.34 -14.84
CA PHE A 101 3.33 -20.28 -13.40
C PHE A 101 3.48 -18.85 -12.90
N MET A 102 4.19 -18.01 -13.64
CA MET A 102 4.42 -16.63 -13.24
C MET A 102 3.13 -15.80 -13.29
N THR A 103 2.28 -16.01 -14.29
CA THR A 103 0.94 -15.40 -14.35
C THR A 103 0.06 -15.86 -13.19
N TRP A 104 0.09 -17.15 -12.83
CA TRP A 104 -0.66 -17.63 -11.66
C TRP A 104 -0.16 -17.03 -10.35
N ASP A 105 1.15 -16.95 -10.17
CA ASP A 105 1.77 -16.33 -8.99
C ASP A 105 1.38 -14.85 -8.86
N SER A 106 1.52 -14.07 -9.96
CA SER A 106 1.11 -12.66 -9.97
C SER A 106 -0.39 -12.47 -9.74
N ASN A 107 -1.24 -13.30 -10.37
CA ASN A 107 -2.69 -13.19 -10.20
C ASN A 107 -3.12 -13.49 -8.76
N LEU A 108 -2.49 -14.46 -8.09
CA LEU A 108 -2.78 -14.78 -6.69
C LEU A 108 -2.41 -13.60 -5.79
N GLN A 109 -1.21 -13.04 -5.96
CA GLN A 109 -0.73 -11.89 -5.19
C GLN A 109 -1.63 -10.66 -5.40
N LEU A 110 -1.98 -10.34 -6.66
CA LEU A 110 -2.85 -9.21 -6.99
C LEU A 110 -4.29 -9.40 -6.48
N SER A 111 -4.81 -10.63 -6.51
CA SER A 111 -6.15 -10.93 -5.98
C SER A 111 -6.19 -10.76 -4.45
N LEU A 112 -5.13 -11.17 -3.76
CA LEU A 112 -5.02 -10.99 -2.31
C LEU A 112 -4.90 -9.49 -1.95
N ALA A 113 -4.09 -8.74 -2.70
CA ALA A 113 -4.00 -7.28 -2.55
C ALA A 113 -5.35 -6.59 -2.81
N PHE A 114 -6.10 -7.03 -3.82
CA PHE A 114 -7.45 -6.54 -4.09
C PHE A 114 -8.40 -6.77 -2.91
N ILE A 115 -8.43 -7.99 -2.34
CA ILE A 115 -9.26 -8.31 -1.17
C ILE A 115 -8.91 -7.40 0.02
N VAL A 116 -7.61 -7.23 0.32
CA VAL A 116 -7.15 -6.39 1.42
C VAL A 116 -7.54 -4.92 1.19
N ASN A 117 -7.35 -4.39 -0.02
CA ASN A 117 -7.72 -3.01 -0.36
C ASN A 117 -9.24 -2.79 -0.25
N SER A 118 -10.05 -3.75 -0.70
CA SER A 118 -11.50 -3.71 -0.54
C SER A 118 -11.92 -3.73 0.93
N LEU A 119 -11.30 -4.59 1.77
CA LEU A 119 -11.57 -4.63 3.20
C LEU A 119 -11.22 -3.31 3.89
N LEU A 120 -10.09 -2.69 3.54
CA LEU A 120 -9.70 -1.39 4.08
C LEU A 120 -10.69 -0.29 3.70
N LEU A 121 -11.18 -0.29 2.46
CA LEU A 121 -12.14 0.70 1.99
C LEU A 121 -13.50 0.51 2.68
N ILE A 122 -14.00 -0.73 2.78
CA ILE A 122 -15.25 -1.06 3.47
C ILE A 122 -15.17 -0.69 4.96
N LEU A 123 -14.07 -1.06 5.62
CA LEU A 123 -13.85 -0.76 7.03
C LEU A 123 -13.73 0.75 7.28
N GLY A 124 -13.03 1.46 6.39
CA GLY A 124 -12.94 2.91 6.44
C GLY A 124 -14.31 3.57 6.32
N ALA A 125 -15.15 3.06 5.42
CA ALA A 125 -16.51 3.52 5.23
C ALA A 125 -17.46 3.11 6.38
N SER A 126 -17.25 1.97 7.04
CA SER A 126 -18.14 1.57 8.14
C SER A 126 -17.79 2.23 9.47
N LEU A 127 -16.51 2.48 9.74
CA LEU A 127 -16.04 3.04 11.02
C LEU A 127 -15.97 4.57 11.02
N PHE A 128 -15.65 5.21 9.89
CA PHE A 128 -15.29 6.63 9.86
C PHE A 128 -16.22 7.51 9.01
N PHE A 129 -17.20 6.92 8.31
CA PHE A 129 -18.14 7.69 7.50
C PHE A 129 -19.08 8.52 8.39
N GLY A 130 -18.99 9.86 8.25
CA GLY A 130 -19.78 10.82 9.02
C GLY A 130 -19.15 11.33 10.32
N HIS A 131 -18.03 10.76 10.78
CA HIS A 131 -17.34 11.16 12.03
C HIS A 131 -15.87 11.57 11.84
N ALA A 132 -15.43 11.76 10.59
CA ALA A 132 -14.04 12.08 10.28
C ALA A 132 -13.68 13.52 10.68
N SER A 133 -13.25 13.71 11.93
CA SER A 133 -12.29 14.76 12.26
C SER A 133 -10.99 14.47 11.52
N GLU A 134 -10.34 15.51 10.97
CA GLU A 134 -9.13 15.43 10.14
C GLU A 134 -7.93 14.81 10.87
N ILE A 135 -7.92 13.49 11.05
CA ILE A 135 -6.82 12.75 11.66
C ILE A 135 -6.44 11.57 10.77
N SER A 136 -5.14 11.26 10.75
CA SER A 136 -4.56 10.20 9.92
C SER A 136 -5.28 8.85 10.08
N ALA A 137 -5.69 8.25 8.95
CA ALA A 137 -6.40 6.97 8.91
C ALA A 137 -5.68 5.84 9.68
N PHE A 138 -4.35 5.84 9.71
CA PHE A 138 -3.57 4.85 10.46
C PHE A 138 -3.66 5.03 11.98
N SER A 139 -3.65 6.27 12.47
CA SER A 139 -3.81 6.54 13.91
C SER A 139 -5.22 6.25 14.37
N GLN A 140 -6.23 6.62 13.57
CA GLN A 140 -7.62 6.26 13.84
C GLN A 140 -7.80 4.74 13.87
N MET A 141 -7.18 4.02 12.95
CA MET A 141 -7.22 2.56 12.92
C MET A 141 -6.50 1.93 14.12
N TYR A 142 -5.33 2.44 14.51
CA TYR A 142 -4.62 2.00 15.71
C TYR A 142 -5.47 2.18 16.98
N ASN A 143 -6.12 3.33 17.12
CA ASN A 143 -7.00 3.62 18.25
C ASN A 143 -8.27 2.76 18.22
N ALA A 144 -8.87 2.56 17.04
CA ALA A 144 -10.04 1.70 16.86
C ALA A 144 -9.76 0.23 17.23
N LEU A 145 -8.55 -0.26 16.97
CA LEU A 145 -8.10 -1.60 17.38
C LEU A 145 -7.89 -1.74 18.90
N GLN A 146 -7.66 -0.60 19.59
CA GLN A 146 -7.48 -0.56 21.04
C GLN A 146 -8.81 -0.38 21.79
N ASP A 147 -9.80 0.27 21.17
CA ASP A 147 -11.10 0.57 21.78
C ASP A 147 -12.04 -0.65 21.75
N SER A 148 -12.46 -1.10 22.95
CA SER A 148 -13.40 -2.21 23.14
C SER A 148 -14.79 -1.96 22.59
N THR A 149 -15.19 -0.69 22.40
CA THR A 149 -16.49 -0.36 21.83
C THR A 149 -16.53 -0.59 20.31
N ILE A 150 -15.37 -0.50 19.64
CA ILE A 150 -15.26 -0.60 18.17
C ILE A 150 -14.79 -2.00 17.76
N ALA A 151 -13.74 -2.52 18.40
CA ALA A 151 -13.16 -3.83 18.07
C ALA A 151 -13.75 -5.00 18.88
N GLY A 152 -14.68 -4.72 19.80
CA GLY A 152 -15.41 -5.72 20.58
C GLY A 152 -14.48 -6.60 21.43
N ALA A 153 -14.75 -7.91 21.48
CA ALA A 153 -14.00 -8.88 22.28
C ALA A 153 -12.53 -9.07 21.84
N ILE A 154 -12.15 -8.54 20.68
CA ILE A 154 -10.81 -8.66 20.10
C ILE A 154 -9.98 -7.39 20.34
N ALA A 155 -10.61 -6.32 20.83
CA ALA A 155 -9.95 -5.09 21.21
C ALA A 155 -8.86 -5.36 22.25
N SER A 156 -7.61 -5.09 21.87
CA SER A 156 -6.47 -5.37 22.72
C SER A 156 -5.27 -4.52 22.33
N SER A 157 -4.51 -4.09 23.33
CA SER A 157 -3.26 -3.35 23.09
C SER A 157 -2.24 -4.18 22.30
N THR A 158 -2.32 -5.52 22.37
CA THR A 158 -1.45 -6.41 21.60
C THR A 158 -1.75 -6.33 20.11
N LEU A 159 -3.02 -6.17 19.73
CA LEU A 159 -3.47 -6.19 18.35
C LEU A 159 -3.19 -4.87 17.62
N SER A 160 -3.35 -3.73 18.30
CA SER A 160 -2.91 -2.44 17.78
C SER A 160 -1.39 -2.37 17.57
N THR A 161 -0.61 -2.92 18.51
CA THR A 161 0.86 -3.00 18.34
C THR A 161 1.26 -3.93 17.21
N LEU A 162 0.55 -5.04 16.99
CA LEU A 162 0.80 -5.96 15.88
C LEU A 162 0.52 -5.29 14.53
N PHE A 163 -0.55 -4.48 14.44
CA PHE A 163 -0.83 -3.66 13.28
C PHE A 163 0.27 -2.62 13.03
N ALA A 164 0.71 -1.90 14.06
CA ALA A 164 1.82 -0.94 13.93
C ALA A 164 3.12 -1.62 13.49
N LEU A 165 3.43 -2.80 14.04
CA LEU A 165 4.60 -3.59 13.66
C LEU A 165 4.51 -4.06 12.21
N ALA A 166 3.31 -4.40 11.73
CA ALA A 166 3.09 -4.75 10.34
C ALA A 166 3.26 -3.58 9.38
N LEU A 167 2.73 -2.40 9.71
CA LEU A 167 2.96 -1.18 8.93
C LEU A 167 4.47 -0.85 8.85
N LEU A 168 5.19 -1.06 9.94
CA LEU A 168 6.64 -0.85 10.00
C LEU A 168 7.41 -1.90 9.18
N ALA A 169 7.02 -3.17 9.28
CA ALA A 169 7.62 -4.27 8.53
C ALA A 169 7.42 -4.08 7.02
N SER A 170 6.23 -3.64 6.62
CA SER A 170 5.91 -3.31 5.24
C SER A 170 6.89 -2.27 4.70
N GLY A 171 7.08 -1.12 5.36
CA GLY A 171 8.02 -0.10 4.87
C GLY A 171 9.48 -0.54 4.70
N LYS A 172 9.90 -1.62 5.37
CA LYS A 172 11.22 -2.22 5.11
C LYS A 172 11.24 -2.97 3.78
N THR A 173 10.20 -3.73 3.45
CA THR A 173 10.07 -4.47 2.19
C THR A 173 10.05 -3.51 0.99
N SER A 174 9.25 -2.43 1.02
CA SER A 174 9.25 -1.37 -0.01
C SER A 174 10.64 -0.75 -0.23
N THR A 175 11.44 -0.62 0.84
CA THR A 175 12.82 -0.12 0.70
C THR A 175 13.70 -1.07 -0.11
N ILE A 176 13.57 -2.38 0.12
CA ILE A 176 14.37 -3.40 -0.56
C ILE A 176 13.98 -3.45 -2.04
N THR A 177 12.68 -3.57 -2.33
CA THR A 177 12.18 -3.60 -3.71
C THR A 177 12.52 -2.33 -4.47
N GLY A 178 12.38 -1.16 -3.85
CA GLY A 178 12.75 0.12 -4.44
C GLY A 178 14.25 0.22 -4.80
N THR A 179 15.14 -0.31 -3.95
CA THR A 179 16.58 -0.33 -4.27
C THR A 179 16.93 -1.29 -5.40
N LEU A 180 16.26 -2.45 -5.46
CA LEU A 180 16.45 -3.42 -6.54
C LEU A 180 15.94 -2.88 -7.87
N THR A 181 14.73 -2.29 -7.89
CA THR A 181 14.23 -1.64 -9.10
C THR A 181 15.10 -0.46 -9.52
N GLY A 182 15.54 0.35 -8.57
CA GLY A 182 16.46 1.45 -8.83
C GLY A 182 17.72 0.96 -9.55
N GLN A 183 18.29 -0.16 -9.09
CA GLN A 183 19.42 -0.77 -9.77
C GLN A 183 19.07 -1.24 -11.20
N ILE A 184 17.95 -1.96 -11.38
CA ILE A 184 17.50 -2.45 -12.70
C ILE A 184 17.30 -1.29 -13.69
N VAL A 185 16.65 -0.21 -13.24
CA VAL A 185 16.38 0.96 -14.09
C VAL A 185 17.67 1.72 -14.41
N MET A 186 18.55 1.94 -13.43
CA MET A 186 19.83 2.63 -13.64
C MET A 186 20.77 1.85 -14.56
N GLU A 187 20.87 0.52 -14.39
CA GLU A 187 21.69 -0.33 -15.26
C GLU A 187 21.06 -0.52 -16.65
N GLY A 188 19.73 -0.59 -16.73
CA GLY A 188 19.00 -0.79 -17.98
C GLY A 188 18.94 0.44 -18.88
N PHE A 189 18.62 1.61 -18.32
CA PHE A 189 18.42 2.85 -19.09
C PHE A 189 19.65 3.76 -19.14
N LEU A 190 20.37 3.88 -18.03
CA LEU A 190 21.54 4.78 -17.93
C LEU A 190 22.87 4.02 -18.08
N HIS A 191 22.84 2.69 -18.10
CA HIS A 191 24.03 1.82 -18.11
C HIS A 191 25.05 2.14 -16.99
N LEU A 192 24.56 2.69 -15.87
CA LEU A 192 25.36 3.05 -14.71
C LEU A 192 25.23 1.99 -13.62
N LYS A 193 26.36 1.34 -13.31
CA LYS A 193 26.44 0.35 -12.21
C LYS A 193 26.80 1.05 -10.91
N LEU A 194 25.78 1.40 -10.14
CA LEU A 194 25.95 2.01 -8.82
C LEU A 194 25.72 0.96 -7.72
N PRO A 195 26.48 0.99 -6.62
CA PRO A 195 26.24 0.11 -5.49
C PRO A 195 24.90 0.43 -4.82
N GLN A 196 24.21 -0.60 -4.31
CA GLN A 196 22.86 -0.49 -3.75
C GLN A 196 22.74 0.52 -2.61
N TRP A 197 23.78 0.68 -1.79
CA TRP A 197 23.79 1.64 -0.69
C TRP A 197 23.69 3.09 -1.19
N MET A 198 24.33 3.40 -2.33
CA MET A 198 24.32 4.76 -2.89
C MET A 198 22.97 5.08 -3.53
N ILE A 199 22.38 4.12 -4.24
CA ILE A 199 21.00 4.23 -4.76
C ILE A 199 20.01 4.45 -3.61
N ARG A 200 20.18 3.69 -2.52
CA ARG A 200 19.33 3.82 -1.32
C ARG A 200 19.47 5.18 -0.65
N ILE A 201 20.69 5.66 -0.43
CA ILE A 201 20.93 6.96 0.21
C ILE A 201 20.41 8.08 -0.69
N GLY A 202 20.74 8.05 -1.98
CA GLY A 202 20.29 9.05 -2.95
C GLY A 202 18.76 9.16 -3.00
N SER A 203 18.07 8.04 -3.24
CA SER A 203 16.60 8.02 -3.28
C SER A 203 15.96 8.48 -1.96
N ARG A 204 16.55 8.14 -0.81
CA ARG A 204 16.04 8.57 0.51
C ARG A 204 16.25 10.06 0.75
N ILE A 205 17.40 10.61 0.38
CA ILE A 205 17.67 12.04 0.47
C ILE A 205 16.69 12.82 -0.41
N PHE A 206 16.52 12.41 -1.67
CA PHE A 206 15.57 13.05 -2.59
C PHE A 206 14.12 12.97 -2.12
N ALA A 207 13.73 11.86 -1.48
CA ALA A 207 12.37 11.71 -0.95
C ALA A 207 12.14 12.50 0.36
N LEU A 208 13.15 12.57 1.25
CA LEU A 208 13.02 13.21 2.56
C LEU A 208 13.23 14.73 2.51
N LEU A 209 14.07 15.24 1.60
CA LEU A 209 14.34 16.66 1.45
C LEU A 209 13.06 17.52 1.36
N PRO A 210 12.11 17.26 0.45
CA PRO A 210 10.91 18.09 0.35
C PRO A 210 10.07 18.01 1.63
N VAL A 211 10.01 16.85 2.27
CA VAL A 211 9.26 16.66 3.53
C VAL A 211 9.87 17.47 4.66
N ILE A 212 11.21 17.45 4.79
CA ILE A 212 11.93 18.20 5.82
C ILE A 212 11.80 19.71 5.58
N ILE A 213 11.92 20.16 4.32
CA ILE A 213 11.76 21.58 3.96
C ILE A 213 10.37 22.07 4.38
N VAL A 214 9.32 21.32 4.05
CA VAL A 214 7.95 21.66 4.44
C VAL A 214 7.80 21.65 5.97
N ALA A 215 8.33 20.62 6.66
CA ALA A 215 8.24 20.55 8.11
C ALA A 215 8.93 21.73 8.83
N VAL A 216 10.10 22.17 8.32
CA VAL A 216 10.85 23.29 8.90
C VAL A 216 10.20 24.64 8.59
N LEU A 217 9.69 24.83 7.37
CA LEU A 217 9.06 26.10 6.97
C LEU A 217 7.71 26.34 7.66
N PHE A 218 6.93 25.28 7.90
CA PHE A 218 5.55 25.40 8.37
C PHE A 218 5.35 25.05 9.85
N GLY A 219 6.34 24.42 10.51
CA GLY A 219 6.26 24.09 11.94
C GLY A 219 4.98 23.33 12.32
N HIS A 220 4.50 23.52 13.55
CA HIS A 220 3.29 22.87 14.08
C HIS A 220 1.98 23.60 13.69
N GLN A 221 2.01 24.58 12.78
CA GLN A 221 0.83 25.39 12.46
C GLN A 221 -0.02 24.73 11.38
N GLU A 222 -0.99 23.93 11.84
CA GLU A 222 -2.07 23.40 11.01
C GLU A 222 -3.09 24.52 10.71
N LYS A 223 -2.89 25.30 9.63
CA LYS A 223 -3.87 25.99 8.74
C LYS A 223 -3.40 27.39 8.28
N PRO A 224 -3.82 27.92 7.10
CA PRO A 224 -4.76 27.40 6.10
C PRO A 224 -4.21 27.48 4.65
N TRP A 225 -3.49 26.46 4.18
CA TRP A 225 -3.12 26.34 2.75
C TRP A 225 -3.73 25.11 2.06
N ILE A 226 -4.65 24.43 2.76
CA ILE A 226 -5.38 23.26 2.29
C ILE A 226 -6.19 23.54 1.00
N SER A 227 -6.38 24.80 0.58
CA SER A 227 -7.10 25.09 -0.67
C SER A 227 -6.25 25.11 -1.96
N TYR A 228 -4.93 25.31 -1.90
CA TYR A 228 -4.11 25.51 -3.12
C TYR A 228 -3.20 24.31 -3.46
N TRP A 229 -2.92 23.42 -2.50
CA TRP A 229 -2.01 22.28 -2.69
C TRP A 229 -2.75 20.92 -2.73
N PHE A 230 -4.05 20.94 -3.07
CA PHE A 230 -4.93 19.76 -3.11
C PHE A 230 -4.49 18.71 -4.15
N ILE A 231 -3.89 19.13 -5.27
CA ILE A 231 -3.39 18.21 -6.31
C ILE A 231 -2.19 17.38 -5.83
N HIS A 232 -1.48 17.87 -4.82
CA HIS A 232 -0.16 17.37 -4.46
C HIS A 232 -0.17 16.69 -3.06
N ARG A 233 -1.26 16.88 -2.29
CA ARG A 233 -1.63 16.06 -1.12
C ARG A 233 -1.76 14.58 -1.49
N SER A 234 -2.36 14.25 -2.63
CA SER A 234 -2.43 12.87 -3.16
C SER A 234 -1.05 12.30 -3.48
N PHE A 235 -0.10 13.11 -3.97
CA PHE A 235 1.26 12.62 -4.27
C PHE A 235 2.07 12.33 -3.00
N CYS A 236 2.00 13.23 -2.00
CA CYS A 236 2.73 13.07 -0.74
C CYS A 236 2.06 12.08 0.24
N GLN A 237 0.72 12.06 0.32
CA GLN A 237 -0.01 11.03 1.07
C GLN A 237 0.01 9.68 0.38
N SER A 238 0.02 9.60 -0.97
CA SER A 238 0.35 8.33 -1.62
C SER A 238 1.78 7.95 -1.27
N LEU A 239 2.79 8.80 -1.39
CA LEU A 239 4.17 8.44 -1.03
C LEU A 239 4.31 7.91 0.42
N PHE A 240 3.55 8.46 1.37
CA PHE A 240 3.51 7.99 2.76
C PHE A 240 2.64 6.73 2.96
N ARG A 241 1.45 6.62 2.34
CA ARG A 241 0.59 5.41 2.37
C ARG A 241 1.23 4.22 1.67
N PHE A 242 2.07 4.48 0.67
CA PHE A 242 2.76 3.54 -0.22
C PHE A 242 4.00 2.91 0.43
N GLN A 243 4.54 3.51 1.50
CA GLN A 243 5.55 2.88 2.33
C GLN A 243 4.97 1.97 3.41
N SER A 244 3.66 1.84 3.57
CA SER A 244 3.09 1.03 4.65
C SER A 244 2.33 -0.22 4.18
N PHE A 245 2.22 -0.45 2.87
CA PHE A 245 1.47 -1.60 2.30
C PHE A 245 2.22 -2.50 1.32
N LEU A 246 3.53 -2.32 1.14
CA LEU A 246 4.44 -3.33 0.60
C LEU A 246 5.65 -3.45 1.50
#